data_AF-A0A1B6DFQ3-F1
#
_entry.id   AF-A0A1B6DFQ3-F1
#
_cell.length_a   1.000
_cell.length_b   1.000
_cell.length_c   1.000
_cell.angle_alpha   90.00
_cell.angle_beta   90.00
_cell.angle_gamma   90.00
#
_symmetry.space_group_name_H-M   'P 1'
#
loop_
_entity.id
_entity.type
_entity.pdbx_description
1 polymer ?
#
loop_
_entity_poly.entity_id
_entity_poly.type
_entity_poly.pdbx_seq_one_letter_code
_entity_poly.pdbx_strand_id
1 'polypeptide(L)'
;MPSVTLKDVDQHKFVKEYSDFLKKNGKLKVPDWVDVVKSGRFKELAPYDQDWFYTRCAAIVRHIYFRSPVGVGAVTKMFGGRKRNGVRPAHFCRSAGSIARKALQSLEALKLIEKNADGGRKLTQQGRRDLDRIAAQVYQKKKKQLLAFAQQSGITAPAPAAAAAPAAAPAPAAEATGEGWA
;
A
#
# COMPACT_ATOMS: atom_id res chain seq x y z
N MET A 1 1.61 -14.10 -12.26
CA MET A 1 1.28 -12.66 -12.15
C MET A 1 2.59 -11.91 -11.93
N PRO A 2 2.83 -10.75 -12.56
CA PRO A 2 4.01 -9.95 -12.27
C PRO A 2 4.06 -9.59 -10.77
N SER A 3 5.27 -9.49 -10.20
CA SER A 3 5.45 -9.05 -8.82
C SER A 3 5.01 -7.59 -8.69
N VAL A 4 4.00 -7.33 -7.86
CA VAL A 4 3.52 -5.98 -7.56
C VAL A 4 4.18 -5.54 -6.25
N THR A 5 4.85 -4.40 -6.28
CA THR A 5 5.45 -3.78 -5.10
C THR A 5 4.69 -2.53 -4.69
N LEU A 6 5.01 -2.01 -3.49
CA LEU A 6 4.45 -0.73 -3.03
C LEU A 6 4.67 0.46 -3.99
N LYS A 7 5.64 0.37 -4.90
CA LYS A 7 5.93 1.43 -5.88
C LYS A 7 4.91 1.47 -7.03
N ASP A 8 4.20 0.37 -7.27
CA ASP A 8 3.37 0.15 -8.45
C ASP A 8 1.88 0.47 -8.21
N VAL A 9 1.56 0.94 -7.00
CA VAL A 9 0.20 1.16 -6.51
C VAL A 9 -0.03 2.62 -6.18
N ASP A 10 -1.29 3.07 -6.34
CA ASP A 10 -1.69 4.39 -5.89
C ASP A 10 -1.46 4.57 -4.38
N GLN A 11 -0.68 5.59 -4.03
CA GLN A 11 -0.17 5.78 -2.68
C GLN A 11 -1.28 6.16 -1.69
N HIS A 12 -2.28 6.92 -2.14
CA HIS A 12 -3.38 7.36 -1.29
C HIS A 12 -4.31 6.19 -0.95
N LYS A 13 -4.69 5.39 -1.96
CA LYS A 13 -5.46 4.15 -1.74
C LYS A 13 -4.71 3.16 -0.85
N PHE A 14 -3.40 3.00 -1.06
CA PHE A 14 -2.58 2.11 -0.24
C PHE A 14 -2.61 2.48 1.25
N VAL A 15 -2.42 3.76 1.59
CA VAL A 15 -2.38 4.20 2.99
C VAL A 15 -3.71 3.90 3.70
N LYS A 16 -4.85 4.09 3.02
CA LYS A 16 -6.18 3.79 3.58
C LYS A 16 -6.37 2.29 3.84
N GLU A 17 -6.06 1.45 2.86
CA GLU A 17 -6.22 0.00 2.99
C GLU A 17 -5.25 -0.57 4.05
N TYR A 18 -4.04 -0.03 4.12
CA TYR A 18 -3.08 -0.41 5.16
C TYR A 18 -3.50 0.06 6.55
N SER A 19 -4.11 1.24 6.69
CA SER A 19 -4.69 1.65 7.98
C SER A 19 -5.80 0.72 8.43
N ASP A 20 -6.67 0.28 7.50
CA ASP A 20 -7.74 -0.66 7.82
C ASP A 20 -7.20 -2.05 8.20
N PHE A 21 -6.10 -2.48 7.57
CA PHE A 21 -5.39 -3.70 7.98
C PHE A 21 -4.84 -3.59 9.40
N LEU A 22 -4.21 -2.47 9.75
CA LEU A 22 -3.68 -2.26 11.10
C LEU A 22 -4.79 -2.24 12.15
N LYS A 23 -5.97 -1.67 11.84
CA LYS A 23 -7.15 -1.71 12.72
C LYS A 23 -7.65 -3.13 12.92
N LYS A 24 -7.85 -3.89 11.83
CA LYS A 24 -8.34 -5.27 11.88
C LYS A 24 -7.42 -6.20 12.67
N ASN A 25 -6.11 -5.94 12.66
CA ASN A 25 -5.16 -6.74 13.42
C ASN A 25 -5.25 -6.48 14.93
N GLY A 26 -5.73 -5.31 15.38
CA GLY A 26 -5.99 -5.00 16.80
C GLY A 26 -4.77 -4.96 17.74
N LYS A 27 -3.59 -5.37 17.28
CA LYS A 27 -2.36 -5.47 18.09
C LYS A 27 -1.60 -4.16 18.23
N LEU A 28 -2.01 -3.11 17.52
CA LEU A 28 -1.30 -1.84 17.52
C LEU A 28 -1.61 -1.07 18.81
N LYS A 29 -0.57 -0.83 19.63
CA LYS A 29 -0.70 -0.04 20.86
C LYS A 29 -1.01 1.41 20.51
N VAL A 30 -2.25 1.82 20.70
CA VAL A 30 -2.70 3.21 20.58
C VAL A 30 -2.47 3.92 21.92
N PRO A 31 -1.78 5.07 21.94
CA PRO A 31 -1.64 5.85 23.17
C PRO A 31 -2.98 6.43 23.66
N ASP A 32 -3.18 6.47 24.98
CA ASP A 32 -4.43 6.91 25.61
C ASP A 32 -4.84 8.36 25.28
N TRP A 33 -3.87 9.21 24.98
CA TRP A 33 -4.10 10.63 24.68
C TRP A 33 -4.44 10.93 23.22
N VAL A 34 -4.60 9.92 22.36
CA VAL A 34 -4.80 10.10 20.91
C VAL A 34 -6.03 10.95 20.56
N ASP A 35 -7.05 10.94 21.41
CA ASP A 35 -8.31 11.66 21.16
C ASP A 35 -8.25 13.14 21.56
N VAL A 36 -7.28 13.53 22.39
CA VAL A 36 -7.18 14.88 22.95
C VAL A 36 -6.17 15.74 22.18
N VAL A 37 -5.17 15.11 21.55
CA VAL A 37 -4.03 15.84 21.01
C VAL A 37 -4.23 16.34 19.59
N LYS A 38 -3.64 17.50 19.33
CA LYS A 38 -3.37 17.96 17.96
C LYS A 38 -2.11 17.31 17.40
N SER A 39 -2.12 17.11 16.08
CA SER A 39 -1.07 16.37 15.37
C SER A 39 0.28 17.10 15.24
N GLY A 40 0.30 18.41 15.52
CA GLY A 40 1.50 19.26 15.51
C GLY A 40 1.18 20.69 16.00
N ARG A 41 2.22 21.45 16.38
CA ARG A 41 2.08 22.82 16.91
C ARG A 41 1.41 23.79 15.94
N PHE A 42 1.52 23.52 14.65
CA PHE A 42 0.99 24.37 13.57
C PHE A 42 -0.49 24.14 13.26
N LYS A 43 -1.12 23.14 13.89
CA LYS A 43 -2.56 22.91 13.81
C LYS A 43 -3.26 23.51 15.03
N GLU A 44 -4.47 24.01 14.82
CA GLU A 44 -5.31 24.56 15.88
C GLU A 44 -6.24 23.48 16.43
N LEU A 45 -6.86 22.70 15.53
CA LEU A 45 -7.79 21.62 15.85
C LEU A 45 -7.13 20.23 15.79
N ALA A 46 -7.75 19.27 16.49
CA ALA A 46 -7.43 17.86 16.38
C ALA A 46 -7.89 17.29 15.01
N PRO A 47 -7.33 16.15 14.57
CA PRO A 47 -7.84 15.45 13.38
C PRO A 47 -9.32 15.06 13.55
N TYR A 48 -10.11 15.22 12.49
CA TYR A 48 -11.53 14.85 12.49
C TYR A 48 -11.76 13.33 12.49
N ASP A 49 -10.85 12.59 11.87
CA ASP A 49 -10.89 11.13 11.85
C ASP A 49 -10.41 10.58 13.20
N GLN A 50 -11.25 9.82 13.92
CA GLN A 50 -10.89 9.18 15.19
C GLN A 50 -9.72 8.22 15.01
N ASP A 51 -9.61 7.61 13.83
CA ASP A 51 -8.61 6.61 13.50
C ASP A 51 -7.31 7.19 12.91
N TRP A 52 -7.10 8.50 13.05
CA TRP A 52 -5.96 9.21 12.46
C TRP A 52 -4.60 8.61 12.85
N PHE A 53 -4.50 7.95 14.02
CA PHE A 53 -3.27 7.32 14.48
C PHE A 53 -2.87 6.12 13.61
N TYR A 54 -3.84 5.31 13.15
CA TYR A 54 -3.60 4.19 12.24
C TYR A 54 -3.14 4.69 10.87
N THR A 55 -3.80 5.72 10.36
CA THR A 55 -3.43 6.39 9.10
C THR A 55 -2.02 6.97 9.19
N ARG A 56 -1.65 7.56 10.34
CA ARG A 56 -0.29 8.06 10.57
C ARG A 56 0.74 6.94 10.61
N CYS A 57 0.44 5.81 11.27
CA CYS A 57 1.32 4.65 11.28
C CYS A 57 1.53 4.10 9.85
N ALA A 58 0.45 3.97 9.07
CA ALA A 58 0.51 3.55 7.67
C ALA A 58 1.41 4.46 6.82
N ALA A 59 1.26 5.77 6.96
CA ALA A 59 2.08 6.74 6.25
C ALA A 59 3.57 6.67 6.65
N ILE A 60 3.87 6.43 7.92
CA ILE A 60 5.24 6.25 8.43
C ILE A 60 5.87 4.98 7.84
N VAL A 61 5.17 3.85 7.88
CA VAL A 61 5.67 2.58 7.34
C VAL A 61 5.96 2.71 5.85
N ARG A 62 5.03 3.34 5.10
CA ARG A 62 5.24 3.66 3.68
C ARG A 62 6.51 4.49 3.49
N HIS A 63 6.72 5.55 4.27
CA HIS A 63 7.90 6.37 4.13
C HIS A 63 9.20 5.59 4.40
N ILE A 64 9.22 4.71 5.40
CA ILE A 64 10.40 3.89 5.73
C ILE A 64 10.74 2.94 4.58
N TYR A 65 9.72 2.42 3.87
CA TYR A 65 9.94 1.59 2.69
C TYR A 65 10.70 2.32 1.57
N PHE A 66 10.37 3.59 1.33
CA PHE A 66 10.99 4.41 0.27
C PHE A 66 12.34 4.99 0.69
N ARG A 67 12.44 5.49 1.91
CA ARG A 67 13.63 6.15 2.43
C ARG A 67 14.03 5.48 3.74
N SER A 68 14.91 4.48 3.65
CA SER A 68 15.55 3.86 4.82
C SER A 68 16.98 4.38 4.95
N PRO A 69 17.49 4.68 6.16
CA PRO A 69 16.85 4.63 7.49
C PRO A 69 16.11 5.93 7.89
N VAL A 70 15.12 5.83 8.78
CA VAL A 70 14.33 6.99 9.28
C VAL A 70 14.42 7.13 10.79
N GLY A 71 14.69 8.35 11.27
CA GLY A 71 14.61 8.71 12.70
C GLY A 71 13.39 9.58 13.03
N VAL A 72 13.14 9.82 14.32
CA VAL A 72 12.04 10.67 14.79
C VAL A 72 12.11 12.07 14.18
N GLY A 73 13.31 12.66 14.07
CA GLY A 73 13.51 13.98 13.46
C GLY A 73 13.06 14.05 12.00
N ALA A 74 13.35 13.02 11.20
CA ALA A 74 12.91 12.93 9.80
C ALA A 74 11.38 12.83 9.70
N VAL A 75 10.75 12.03 10.56
CA VAL A 75 9.28 11.94 10.64
C VAL A 75 8.66 13.30 11.01
N THR A 76 9.25 14.03 11.96
CA THR A 76 8.74 15.36 12.35
C THR A 76 8.88 16.41 11.27
N LYS A 77 9.87 16.27 10.37
CA LYS A 77 10.05 17.13 9.20
C LYS A 77 9.06 16.76 8.10
N MET A 78 8.83 15.47 7.85
CA MET A 78 7.88 14.95 6.86
C MET A 78 6.44 15.42 7.14
N PHE A 79 5.99 15.28 8.38
CA PHE A 79 4.65 15.74 8.79
C PHE A 79 4.64 17.20 9.26
N GLY A 80 5.73 17.94 9.03
CA GLY A 80 5.79 19.37 9.31
C GLY A 80 4.87 20.15 8.37
N GLY A 81 4.62 21.40 8.71
CA GLY A 81 3.72 22.23 7.91
C GLY A 81 3.93 23.72 8.15
N ARG A 82 3.20 24.52 7.37
CA ARG A 82 3.17 25.97 7.51
C ARG A 82 2.37 26.35 8.75
N LYS A 83 3.00 27.07 9.69
CA LYS A 83 2.34 27.66 10.86
C LYS A 83 1.95 29.10 10.56
N ARG A 84 0.66 29.43 10.69
CA ARG A 84 0.18 30.82 10.71
C ARG A 84 0.46 31.40 12.09
N ASN A 85 1.09 32.58 12.16
CA ASN A 85 1.44 33.26 13.41
C ASN A 85 0.57 34.52 13.63
N GLY A 86 -0.71 34.46 13.23
CA GLY A 86 -1.62 35.60 13.27
C GLY A 86 -1.17 36.71 12.31
N VAL A 87 -0.69 37.82 12.88
CA VAL A 87 -0.22 39.02 12.16
C VAL A 87 1.19 38.86 11.60
N ARG A 88 2.01 37.96 12.17
CA ARG A 88 3.38 37.72 11.71
C ARG A 88 3.43 36.77 10.51
N PRO A 89 4.48 36.84 9.66
CA PRO A 89 4.67 35.94 8.54
C PRO A 89 4.62 34.45 8.93
N ALA A 90 4.19 33.64 7.96
CA ALA A 90 4.07 32.21 8.14
C ALA A 90 5.45 31.53 8.01
N HIS A 91 5.75 30.61 8.93
CA HIS A 91 6.99 29.86 8.94
C HIS A 91 6.75 28.35 9.00
N PHE A 92 7.72 27.57 8.53
CA PHE A 92 7.69 26.13 8.67
C PHE A 92 7.86 25.72 10.14
N CYS A 93 7.02 24.80 10.61
CA CYS A 93 7.11 24.22 11.93
C CYS A 93 7.07 22.69 11.84
N ARG A 94 7.90 22.03 12.64
CA ARG A 94 7.93 20.57 12.75
C ARG A 94 6.68 20.05 13.46
N SER A 95 6.30 18.80 13.18
CA SER A 95 5.21 18.13 13.89
C SER A 95 5.61 17.69 15.30
N ALA A 96 4.64 17.20 16.08
CA ALA A 96 4.88 16.77 17.44
C ALA A 96 5.78 15.51 17.48
N GLY A 97 6.91 15.62 18.19
CA GLY A 97 7.87 14.53 18.33
C GLY A 97 7.37 13.35 19.16
N SER A 98 6.47 13.60 20.13
CA SER A 98 5.86 12.54 20.96
C SER A 98 5.06 11.56 20.12
N ILE A 99 4.22 12.08 19.21
CA ILE A 99 3.41 11.28 18.28
C ILE A 99 4.29 10.43 17.37
N ALA A 100 5.30 11.05 16.75
CA ALA A 100 6.23 10.34 15.88
C ALA A 100 6.99 9.23 16.63
N ARG A 101 7.43 9.49 17.87
CA ARG A 101 8.14 8.51 18.70
C ARG A 101 7.24 7.34 19.08
N LYS A 102 6.01 7.60 19.55
CA LYS A 102 5.06 6.56 19.94
C LYS A 102 4.62 5.71 18.75
N ALA A 103 4.30 6.31 17.60
CA ALA A 103 3.96 5.55 16.39
C ALA A 103 5.06 4.57 15.99
N LEU A 104 6.33 5.02 15.99
CA LEU A 104 7.45 4.15 15.66
C LEU A 104 7.70 3.07 16.73
N GLN A 105 7.47 3.36 18.02
CA GLN A 105 7.54 2.36 19.10
C GLN A 105 6.42 1.31 18.97
N SER A 106 5.20 1.72 18.61
CA SER A 106 4.07 0.80 18.40
C SER A 106 4.33 -0.13 17.20
N LEU A 107 4.95 0.39 16.13
CA LEU A 107 5.34 -0.41 14.97
C LEU A 107 6.53 -1.36 15.24
N GLU A 108 7.45 -0.95 16.12
CA GLU A 108 8.55 -1.78 16.60
C GLU A 108 8.03 -2.93 17.48
N ALA A 109 7.02 -2.67 18.32
CA ALA A 109 6.35 -3.71 19.11
C ALA A 109 5.63 -4.77 18.24
N LEU A 110 5.21 -4.39 17.04
CA LEU A 110 4.62 -5.29 16.03
C LEU A 110 5.66 -6.04 15.19
N LYS A 111 6.97 -5.82 15.44
CA LYS A 111 8.10 -6.38 14.67
C LYS A 111 8.05 -6.07 13.17
N LEU A 112 7.34 -5.01 12.78
CA LEU A 112 7.32 -4.51 11.40
C LEU A 112 8.55 -3.65 11.10
N ILE A 113 9.12 -3.04 12.13
CA ILE A 113 10.27 -2.14 12.05
C ILE A 113 11.31 -2.59 13.06
N GLU A 114 12.58 -2.56 12.65
CA GLU A 114 13.76 -2.81 13.47
C GLU A 114 14.63 -1.56 13.56
N LYS A 115 15.42 -1.48 14.64
CA LYS A 115 16.47 -0.48 14.78
C LYS A 115 17.68 -0.95 13.98
N ASN A 116 18.26 -0.06 13.17
CA ASN A 116 19.50 -0.37 12.46
C ASN A 116 20.71 -0.07 13.35
N ALA A 117 21.81 -0.81 13.17
CA ALA A 117 23.06 -0.62 13.90
C ALA A 117 23.65 0.79 13.66
N ASP A 118 23.58 1.29 12.42
CA ASP A 118 24.04 2.63 12.04
C ASP A 118 23.08 3.77 12.43
N GLY A 119 22.08 3.45 13.26
CA GLY A 119 21.06 4.38 13.71
C GLY A 119 19.81 4.45 12.84
N GLY A 120 18.76 5.01 13.42
CA GLY A 120 17.44 5.10 12.80
C GLY A 120 16.69 3.76 12.81
N ARG A 121 15.65 3.69 11.96
CA ARG A 121 14.73 2.56 11.88
C ARG A 121 14.57 2.10 10.43
N LYS A 122 14.59 0.79 10.24
CA LYS A 122 14.47 0.11 8.95
C LYS A 122 13.32 -0.90 9.02
N LEU A 123 12.73 -1.18 7.86
CA LEU A 123 11.68 -2.19 7.75
C LEU A 123 12.26 -3.60 7.86
N THR A 124 11.58 -4.49 8.58
CA THR A 124 11.95 -5.91 8.68
C THR A 124 11.59 -6.66 7.40
N GLN A 125 12.15 -7.85 7.19
CA GLN A 125 11.77 -8.70 6.05
C GLN A 125 10.28 -9.07 6.10
N GLN A 126 9.75 -9.30 7.31
CA GLN A 126 8.32 -9.52 7.53
C GLN A 126 7.50 -8.28 7.17
N GLY A 127 7.90 -7.10 7.64
CA GLY A 127 7.24 -5.85 7.32
C GLY A 127 7.21 -5.56 5.81
N ARG A 128 8.29 -5.89 5.09
CA ARG A 128 8.35 -5.78 3.62
C ARG A 128 7.33 -6.69 2.95
N ARG A 129 7.28 -7.96 3.36
CA ARG A 129 6.35 -8.96 2.82
C ARG A 129 4.89 -8.57 3.05
N ASP A 130 4.57 -8.05 4.23
CA ASP A 130 3.21 -7.62 4.56
C ASP A 130 2.78 -6.40 3.73
N LEU A 131 3.67 -5.43 3.52
CA LEU A 131 3.40 -4.28 2.66
C LEU A 131 3.17 -4.68 1.21
N ASP A 132 4.03 -5.53 0.66
CA ASP A 132 3.93 -5.95 -0.75
C ASP A 132 2.71 -6.85 -0.99
N ARG A 133 2.32 -7.68 -0.01
CA ARG A 133 1.07 -8.45 -0.06
C ARG A 133 -0.15 -7.54 -0.12
N ILE A 134 -0.18 -6.49 0.71
CA ILE A 134 -1.30 -5.53 0.72
C ILE A 134 -1.28 -4.71 -0.58
N ALA A 135 -0.10 -4.33 -1.09
CA ALA A 135 0.01 -3.66 -2.38
C ALA A 135 -0.60 -4.50 -3.52
N ALA A 136 -0.34 -5.81 -3.53
CA ALA A 136 -0.97 -6.73 -4.50
C ALA A 136 -2.50 -6.77 -4.35
N GLN A 137 -3.04 -6.75 -3.13
CA GLN A 137 -4.49 -6.69 -2.90
C GLN A 137 -5.10 -5.39 -3.43
N VAL A 138 -4.46 -4.25 -3.19
CA VAL A 138 -4.92 -2.94 -3.69
C VAL A 138 -4.87 -2.90 -5.22
N TYR A 139 -3.84 -3.48 -5.83
CA TYR A 139 -3.74 -3.59 -7.29
C TYR A 139 -4.87 -4.44 -7.86
N GLN A 140 -5.17 -5.59 -7.25
CA GLN A 140 -6.31 -6.43 -7.64
C GLN A 140 -7.65 -5.71 -7.48
N LYS A 141 -7.84 -4.97 -6.37
CA LYS A 141 -9.05 -4.17 -6.14
C LYS A 141 -9.22 -3.09 -7.21
N LYS A 142 -8.14 -2.39 -7.58
CA LYS A 142 -8.13 -1.42 -8.68
C LYS A 142 -8.47 -2.08 -10.01
N LYS A 143 -7.88 -3.24 -10.33
CA LYS A 143 -8.17 -3.99 -11.56
C LYS A 143 -9.64 -4.39 -11.62
N LYS A 144 -10.21 -4.88 -10.52
CA LYS A 144 -11.65 -5.22 -10.41
C LYS A 144 -12.54 -4.00 -10.61
N GLN A 145 -12.21 -2.85 -10.00
CA GLN A 145 -12.94 -1.60 -10.20
C GLN A 145 -12.92 -1.14 -11.66
N LEU A 146 -11.77 -1.22 -12.33
CA LEU A 146 -11.65 -0.88 -13.75
C LEU A 146 -12.46 -1.81 -14.65
N LEU A 147 -12.45 -3.12 -14.36
CA LEU A 147 -13.25 -4.10 -15.10
C LEU A 147 -14.76 -3.85 -14.92
N ALA A 148 -15.20 -3.56 -13.69
CA ALA A 148 -16.59 -3.24 -13.40
C ALA A 148 -17.04 -1.92 -14.07
N PHE A 149 -16.16 -0.91 -14.08
CA PHE A 149 -16.41 0.34 -14.77
C PHE A 149 -16.50 0.15 -16.29
N ALA A 150 -15.61 -0.64 -16.88
CA ALA A 150 -15.64 -0.96 -18.31
C ALA A 150 -16.92 -1.69 -18.73
N GLN A 151 -17.44 -2.58 -17.87
CA GLN A 151 -18.73 -3.25 -18.07
C GLN A 151 -19.92 -2.29 -18.01
N GLN A 152 -19.84 -1.24 -17.18
CA GLN A 152 -20.89 -0.22 -17.04
C GLN A 152 -20.87 0.82 -18.17
N SER A 153 -19.71 1.13 -18.74
CA SER A 153 -19.55 2.15 -19.79
C SER A 153 -19.84 1.64 -21.21
N GLY A 154 -20.24 0.37 -21.39
CA GLY A 154 -20.66 -0.16 -22.70
C GLY A 154 -19.56 -0.16 -23.78
N ILE A 155 -18.29 0.01 -23.42
CA ILE A 155 -17.16 -0.15 -24.34
C ILE A 155 -16.67 -1.59 -24.18
N THR A 156 -17.24 -2.48 -24.98
CA THR A 156 -16.73 -3.85 -25.13
C THR A 156 -15.36 -3.78 -25.83
N ALA A 157 -14.28 -3.85 -25.06
CA ALA A 157 -13.02 -4.35 -25.62
C ALA A 157 -13.21 -5.86 -25.89
N PRO A 158 -12.84 -6.37 -27.07
CA PRO A 158 -13.04 -7.77 -27.39
C PRO A 158 -12.23 -8.62 -26.40
N ALA A 159 -12.89 -9.65 -25.87
CA ALA A 159 -12.25 -10.66 -25.04
C ALA A 159 -11.01 -11.21 -25.75
N PRO A 160 -9.91 -11.51 -25.04
CA PRO A 160 -8.84 -12.30 -25.64
C PRO A 160 -9.44 -13.68 -25.94
N ALA A 161 -9.64 -13.97 -27.22
CA ALA A 161 -10.11 -15.26 -27.70
C ALA A 161 -9.14 -16.36 -27.25
N ALA A 162 -9.49 -17.05 -26.17
CA ALA A 162 -9.00 -18.38 -25.89
C ALA A 162 -9.88 -19.38 -26.67
N ALA A 163 -9.21 -20.37 -27.27
CA ALA A 163 -9.73 -21.60 -27.86
C ALA A 163 -10.23 -21.54 -29.33
N ALA A 164 -9.34 -21.94 -30.24
CA ALA A 164 -9.68 -22.82 -31.35
C ALA A 164 -8.50 -23.78 -31.59
N ALA A 165 -8.48 -24.88 -30.85
CA ALA A 165 -7.82 -26.10 -31.30
C ALA A 165 -8.65 -26.68 -32.46
N PRO A 166 -8.09 -27.01 -33.63
CA PRO A 166 -8.79 -27.82 -34.59
C PRO A 166 -8.65 -29.30 -34.20
N ALA A 167 -9.80 -29.88 -33.84
CA ALA A 167 -9.99 -31.30 -33.67
C ALA A 167 -10.03 -32.01 -35.03
N ALA A 168 -9.41 -33.20 -35.05
CA ALA A 168 -9.80 -34.41 -35.79
C ALA A 168 -10.19 -34.28 -37.28
N ALA A 169 -9.25 -34.63 -38.15
CA ALA A 169 -9.58 -35.12 -39.49
C ALA A 169 -10.16 -36.56 -39.39
N PRO A 170 -11.33 -36.85 -39.99
CA PRO A 170 -11.82 -38.22 -40.11
C PRO A 170 -11.13 -38.94 -41.28
N ALA A 171 -10.76 -40.20 -41.04
CA ALA A 171 -10.23 -41.13 -42.03
C ALA A 171 -11.21 -41.37 -43.18
N PRO A 172 -10.76 -41.45 -44.44
CA PRO A 172 -11.50 -42.13 -45.49
C PRO A 172 -11.12 -43.62 -45.55
N ALA A 173 -12.15 -44.41 -45.82
CA ALA A 173 -12.17 -45.87 -45.86
C ALA A 173 -11.28 -46.48 -46.96
N ALA A 174 -10.96 -47.76 -46.75
CA ALA A 174 -10.22 -48.64 -47.62
C ALA A 174 -10.93 -48.90 -48.96
N GLU A 175 -10.16 -48.87 -50.05
CA GLU A 175 -10.37 -49.69 -51.25
C GLU A 175 -9.02 -50.31 -51.65
N ALA A 176 -9.03 -51.63 -51.82
CA ALA A 176 -7.89 -52.45 -52.17
C ALA A 176 -7.96 -52.86 -53.65
N THR A 177 -6.93 -52.53 -54.42
CA THR A 177 -6.45 -53.17 -55.67
C THR A 177 -5.13 -52.44 -55.97
N GLY A 178 -3.93 -53.02 -56.06
CA GLY A 178 -3.53 -54.23 -56.76
C GLY A 178 -2.47 -53.82 -57.80
N GLU A 179 -1.27 -54.40 -57.70
CA GLU A 179 -0.24 -54.54 -58.76
C GLU A 179 0.77 -53.40 -59.05
N GLY A 180 2.05 -53.77 -59.14
CA GLY A 180 3.05 -53.07 -59.96
C GLY A 180 4.41 -52.76 -59.31
N TRP A 181 5.36 -53.71 -59.36
CA TRP A 181 6.80 -53.48 -59.17
C TRP A 181 7.39 -52.57 -60.28
N ALA A 182 8.24 -51.60 -59.89
CA ALA A 182 9.55 -51.25 -60.49
C ALA A 182 10.16 -50.04 -59.77
#